data_AF-A0A1G2WIJ7-F1
#
_entry.id   AF-A0A1G2WIJ7-F1
#
_cell.length_a   1.000
_cell.length_b   1.000
_cell.length_c   1.000
_cell.angle_alpha   90.00
_cell.angle_beta   90.00
_cell.angle_gamma   90.00
#
_symmetry.space_group_name_H-M   'P 1'
#
loop_
_entity.id
_entity.type
_entity.pdbx_description
1 polymer ?
#
loop_
_entity_poly.entity_id
_entity_poly.type
_entity_poly.pdbx_seq_one_letter_code
_entity_poly.pdbx_strand_id
1 'polypeptide(L)'
;MIRSAAPLDPGERWKLAQKLAIPAKCDVDPVDLPWASTVLRRQVVASGTGLFQFDSLIVEEFEDRVFFGYVRFHEERRELPDQVRGQGLSMTNAVLINQ
;
A
#
# COMPACT_ATOMS: atom_id res chain seq x y z
N MET A 1 -9.59 -14.36 7.37
CA MET A 1 -9.62 -13.04 6.68
C MET A 1 -9.86 -11.93 7.70
N ILE A 2 -8.83 -11.22 8.16
CA ILE A 2 -9.01 -10.00 8.98
C ILE A 2 -9.20 -8.84 8.01
N ARG A 3 -10.43 -8.63 7.57
CA ARG A 3 -10.85 -7.34 6.99
C ARG A 3 -11.82 -6.71 7.96
N SER A 4 -11.48 -5.52 8.44
CA SER A 4 -12.43 -4.61 9.06
C SER A 4 -13.56 -4.35 8.05
N ALA A 5 -14.82 -4.42 8.49
CA ALA A 5 -15.98 -4.19 7.60
C ALA A 5 -16.02 -2.77 7.02
N ALA A 6 -15.34 -1.82 7.65
CA ALA A 6 -15.25 -0.42 7.27
C ALA A 6 -13.83 0.11 7.53
N PRO A 7 -13.42 1.20 6.86
CA PRO A 7 -12.16 1.87 7.19
C PRO A 7 -12.18 2.41 8.62
N LEU A 8 -11.00 2.53 9.23
CA LEU A 8 -10.87 3.18 10.53
C LEU A 8 -11.35 4.63 10.43
N ASP A 9 -12.18 5.04 11.41
CA ASP A 9 -12.65 6.42 11.52
C ASP A 9 -11.46 7.40 11.49
N PRO A 10 -11.52 8.49 10.69
CA PRO A 10 -10.41 9.42 10.58
C PRO A 10 -9.97 10.04 11.92
N GLY A 11 -10.92 10.32 12.82
CA GLY A 11 -10.64 10.84 14.15
C GLY A 11 -9.95 9.81 15.05
N GLU A 12 -10.40 8.56 15.02
CA GLU A 12 -9.74 7.46 15.74
C GLU A 12 -8.35 7.16 15.19
N ARG A 13 -8.17 7.20 13.86
CA ARG A 13 -6.87 7.06 13.21
C ARG A 13 -5.90 8.17 13.60
N TRP A 14 -6.39 9.41 13.66
CA TRP A 14 -5.60 10.55 14.14
C TRP A 14 -5.20 10.40 15.62
N LYS A 15 -6.14 9.99 16.49
CA LYS A 15 -5.82 9.73 17.91
C LYS A 15 -4.77 8.62 18.04
N LEU A 16 -4.85 7.56 17.23
CA LEU A 16 -3.86 6.49 17.20
C LEU A 16 -2.49 7.02 16.79
N ALA A 17 -2.42 7.86 15.76
CA ALA A 17 -1.20 8.52 15.31
C ALA A 17 -0.49 9.23 16.48
N GLN A 18 -1.22 10.05 17.23
CA GLN A 18 -0.68 10.80 18.37
C GLN A 18 -0.21 9.87 19.50
N LYS A 19 -0.97 8.80 19.78
CA LYS A 19 -0.60 7.81 20.80
C LYS A 19 0.70 7.07 20.45
N LEU A 20 0.95 6.82 19.17
CA LEU A 20 2.17 6.16 18.70
C LEU A 20 3.36 7.13 18.61
N ALA A 21 3.11 8.39 18.24
CA ALA A 21 4.15 9.41 18.10
C ALA A 21 4.89 9.71 19.41
N ILE A 22 4.17 9.74 20.54
CA ILE A 22 4.76 10.04 21.87
C ILE A 22 5.89 9.05 22.24
N PRO A 23 5.65 7.72 22.29
CA PRO A 23 6.71 6.77 22.60
C PRO A 23 7.74 6.63 21.47
N ALA A 24 7.34 6.80 20.20
CA ALA A 24 8.26 6.74 19.06
C ALA A 24 9.20 7.95 18.96
N LYS A 25 8.84 9.07 19.61
CA LYS A 25 9.55 10.37 19.55
C LYS A 25 9.72 10.90 18.13
N CYS A 26 8.79 10.57 17.25
CA CYS A 26 8.72 11.06 15.87
C CYS A 26 7.26 11.13 15.42
N ASP A 27 7.00 11.87 14.35
CA ASP A 27 5.68 11.89 13.73
C ASP A 27 5.35 10.52 13.12
N VAL A 28 4.12 10.05 13.37
CA VAL A 28 3.62 8.77 12.87
C VAL A 28 2.35 9.01 12.07
N ASP A 29 2.30 8.50 10.84
CA ASP A 29 1.08 8.51 10.00
C ASP A 29 0.58 7.07 9.78
N PRO A 30 -0.38 6.60 10.58
CA PRO A 30 -0.96 5.27 10.41
C PRO A 30 -1.87 5.24 9.19
N VAL A 31 -1.65 4.25 8.33
CA VAL A 31 -2.45 3.99 7.13
C VAL A 31 -3.26 2.70 7.32
N ASP A 32 -4.55 2.75 7.01
CA ASP A 32 -5.41 1.57 6.96
C ASP A 32 -5.23 0.85 5.61
N LEU A 33 -4.32 -0.12 5.58
CA LEU A 33 -3.88 -0.78 4.34
C LEU A 33 -5.00 -1.45 3.54
N PRO A 34 -5.97 -2.19 4.12
CA PRO A 34 -7.11 -2.72 3.39
C PRO A 34 -7.85 -1.70 2.52
N TRP A 35 -7.91 -0.44 2.97
CA TRP A 35 -8.66 0.65 2.35
C TRP A 35 -7.78 1.68 1.62
N ALA A 36 -6.45 1.54 1.71
CA ALA A 36 -5.50 2.40 1.01
C ALA A 36 -5.54 2.20 -0.52
N SER A 37 -5.01 3.19 -1.25
CA SER A 37 -4.90 3.12 -2.71
C SER A 37 -4.02 1.97 -3.16
N THR A 38 -4.24 1.47 -4.38
CA THR A 38 -3.43 0.39 -4.96
C THR A 38 -1.95 0.75 -5.05
N VAL A 39 -1.62 2.02 -5.32
CA VAL A 39 -0.24 2.51 -5.36
C VAL A 39 0.39 2.49 -3.96
N LEU A 40 -0.30 3.01 -2.94
CA LEU A 40 0.23 3.05 -1.57
C LEU A 40 0.41 1.65 -0.99
N ARG A 41 -0.55 0.75 -1.21
CA ARG A 41 -0.42 -0.67 -0.83
C ARG A 41 0.79 -1.32 -1.48
N ARG A 42 0.99 -1.10 -2.79
CA ARG A 42 2.19 -1.59 -3.49
C ARG A 42 3.45 -1.05 -2.83
N GLN A 43 3.56 0.25 -2.58
CA GLN A 43 4.76 0.83 -1.97
C GLN A 43 5.06 0.20 -0.61
N VAL A 44 4.03 0.01 0.22
CA VAL A 44 4.18 -0.64 1.54
C VAL A 44 4.67 -2.09 1.40
N VAL A 45 4.06 -2.91 0.53
CA VAL A 45 4.51 -4.29 0.28
C VAL A 45 5.90 -4.33 -0.35
N ALA A 46 6.26 -3.34 -1.16
CA ALA A 46 7.55 -3.28 -1.88
C ALA A 46 8.76 -3.06 -0.99
N SER A 47 8.58 -2.16 -0.03
CA SER A 47 9.69 -1.43 0.59
C SER A 47 9.50 -1.25 2.08
N GLY A 48 8.30 -1.56 2.59
CA GLY A 48 8.01 -1.56 4.00
C GLY A 48 8.76 -2.70 4.70
N THR A 49 8.93 -2.52 6.00
CA THR A 49 9.44 -3.57 6.89
C THR A 49 8.30 -4.02 7.80
N GLY A 50 8.03 -5.32 7.85
CA GLY A 50 7.03 -5.88 8.75
C GLY A 50 7.45 -5.70 10.21
N LEU A 51 6.67 -4.93 10.98
CA LEU A 51 6.90 -4.73 12.41
C LEU A 51 6.18 -5.76 13.29
N PHE A 52 5.08 -6.33 12.78
CA PHE A 52 4.27 -7.32 13.46
C PHE A 52 3.52 -8.16 12.43
N GLN A 53 3.45 -9.47 12.68
CA GLN A 53 2.59 -10.39 11.94
C GLN A 53 1.92 -11.34 12.93
N PHE A 54 0.61 -11.51 12.79
CA PHE A 54 -0.13 -12.46 13.60
C PHE A 54 -0.20 -13.84 12.94
N ASP A 55 -0.38 -13.86 11.61
CA ASP A 55 -0.51 -15.05 10.78
C ASP A 55 0.18 -14.80 9.43
N SER A 56 1.16 -15.62 9.09
CA SER A 56 1.95 -15.50 7.86
C SER A 56 1.10 -15.72 6.60
N LEU A 57 0.10 -16.60 6.66
CA LEU A 57 -0.78 -16.87 5.52
C LEU A 57 -1.62 -15.64 5.17
N ILE A 58 -2.09 -14.90 6.18
CA ILE A 58 -2.84 -13.66 5.98
C ILE A 58 -1.98 -12.58 5.31
N VAL A 59 -0.70 -12.52 5.68
CA VAL A 59 0.27 -11.59 5.08
C VAL A 59 0.51 -11.96 3.62
N GLU A 60 0.82 -13.23 3.33
CA GLU A 60 1.05 -13.74 1.96
C GLU A 60 -0.17 -13.47 1.06
N GLU A 61 -1.38 -13.84 1.49
CA GLU A 61 -2.62 -13.57 0.75
C GLU A 61 -2.85 -12.07 0.51
N PHE A 62 -2.42 -11.21 1.42
CA PHE A 62 -2.52 -9.77 1.24
C PHE A 62 -1.51 -9.27 0.20
N GLU A 63 -0.26 -9.70 0.28
CA GLU A 63 0.82 -9.34 -0.64
C GLU A 63 0.48 -9.75 -2.07
N ASP A 64 0.05 -11.00 -2.29
CA ASP A 64 -0.38 -11.51 -3.59
C ASP A 64 -1.47 -10.62 -4.20
N ARG A 65 -2.52 -10.32 -3.43
CA ARG A 65 -3.62 -9.45 -3.89
C ARG A 65 -3.16 -8.04 -4.26
N VAL A 66 -2.18 -7.50 -3.53
CA VAL A 66 -1.61 -6.19 -3.85
C VAL A 66 -0.85 -6.23 -5.17
N PHE A 67 -0.05 -7.27 -5.41
CA PHE A 67 0.69 -7.42 -6.66
C PHE A 67 -0.26 -7.60 -7.86
N PHE A 68 -1.23 -8.51 -7.77
CA PHE A 68 -2.24 -8.70 -8.82
C PHE A 68 -3.04 -7.42 -9.08
N GLY A 69 -3.49 -6.73 -8.03
CA GLY A 69 -4.24 -5.48 -8.15
C GLY A 69 -3.43 -4.36 -8.82
N TYR A 70 -2.12 -4.29 -8.56
CA TYR A 70 -1.24 -3.29 -9.16
C TYR A 70 -0.97 -3.56 -10.64
N VAL A 71 -0.75 -4.83 -11.03
CA VAL A 71 -0.61 -5.21 -12.45
C VAL A 71 -1.86 -4.79 -13.24
N ARG A 72 -3.03 -5.19 -12.76
CA ARG A 72 -4.32 -4.82 -13.38
C ARG A 72 -4.51 -3.31 -13.48
N PHE A 73 -4.18 -2.56 -12.42
CA PHE A 73 -4.26 -1.09 -12.42
C PHE A 73 -3.37 -0.44 -13.50
N HIS A 74 -2.21 -1.01 -13.78
CA HIS A 74 -1.34 -0.54 -14.86
C HIS A 74 -1.84 -0.93 -16.24
N GLU A 75 -2.45 -2.11 -16.38
CA GLU A 75 -3.10 -2.53 -17.64
C GLU A 75 -4.27 -1.62 -18.00
N GLU A 76 -5.16 -1.31 -17.06
CA GLU A 76 -6.29 -0.38 -17.26
C GLU A 76 -5.81 1.06 -17.61
N ARG A 77 -4.60 1.44 -17.18
CA ARG A 77 -4.01 2.76 -17.47
C ARG A 77 -3.20 2.82 -18.76
N ARG A 78 -2.83 1.68 -19.36
CA ARG A 78 -2.19 1.65 -20.70
C ARG A 78 -3.11 2.18 -21.81
N GLU A 79 -4.42 2.22 -21.56
CA GLU A 79 -5.43 2.74 -22.49
C GLU A 79 -5.70 4.24 -22.33
N LEU A 80 -5.10 4.91 -21.33
CA LEU A 80 -5.23 6.36 -21.14
C LEU A 80 -4.21 7.12 -22.02
N PRO A 81 -4.63 8.17 -22.76
CA PRO A 81 -3.73 8.94 -23.62
C PRO A 81 -2.53 9.55 -22.88
N ASP A 82 -1.37 9.59 -23.54
CA ASP A 82 -0.02 9.92 -23.06
C ASP A 82 0.18 11.26 -22.33
N GLN A 83 -0.86 12.08 -22.20
CA GLN A 83 -0.76 13.47 -21.79
C GLN A 83 -0.40 13.68 -20.29
N VAL A 84 -0.42 12.62 -19.48
CA VAL A 84 -0.04 12.64 -18.04
C VAL A 84 1.36 12.04 -17.79
N ARG A 85 2.09 11.58 -18.82
CA ARG A 85 3.41 10.90 -18.65
C ARG A 85 4.55 11.83 -18.19
N GLY A 86 4.34 13.15 -18.14
CA GLY A 86 5.39 14.14 -17.91
C GLY A 86 5.90 14.28 -16.47
N GLN A 87 5.32 13.61 -15.46
CA GLN A 87 5.79 13.72 -14.08
C GLN A 87 5.80 12.35 -13.39
N GLY A 88 6.98 11.74 -13.29
CA GLY A 88 7.27 10.82 -12.18
C GLY A 88 7.23 9.31 -12.43
N LEU A 89 7.40 8.80 -13.66
CA LEU A 89 7.67 7.38 -13.88
C LEU A 89 9.06 7.19 -14.51
N SER A 90 10.09 7.19 -13.66
CA SER A 90 11.36 6.57 -14.04
C SER A 90 11.07 5.11 -14.38
N MET A 91 11.28 4.75 -15.65
CA MET A 91 11.06 3.41 -16.21
C MET A 91 12.07 2.38 -15.70
N THR A 92 12.25 2.26 -14.37
CA THR A 92 13.17 1.29 -13.78
C THR A 92 12.49 -0.06 -13.52
N ASN A 93 11.15 -0.12 -13.46
CA ASN A 93 10.43 -1.34 -13.07
C ASN A 93 9.74 -2.10 -14.22
N ALA A 94 9.96 -1.72 -15.49
CA ALA A 94 9.27 -2.33 -16.63
C ALA A 94 9.92 -3.64 -17.14
N VAL A 95 11.03 -4.10 -16.57
CA VAL A 95 11.84 -5.20 -17.18
C VAL A 95 11.99 -6.45 -16.31
N LEU A 96 11.62 -6.47 -15.03
CA LEU A 96 11.99 -7.59 -14.14
C LEU A 96 10.93 -8.67 -13.88
N ILE A 97 9.88 -8.78 -14.70
CA ILE A 97 8.95 -9.92 -14.61
C ILE A 97 8.92 -10.62 -15.98
N ASN A 98 10.05 -11.22 -16.34
CA ASN A 98 10.15 -12.33 -17.27
C ASN A 98 11.56 -12.93 -17.15
N GLN A 99 11.70 -13.91 -16.26
CA GLN A 99 12.69 -15.00 -16.31
C GLN A 99 11.92 -16.26 -15.95
#